data_AF-A0A2T6DP89-F1
#
_entry.id   AF-A0A2T6DP89-F1
#
_cell.length_a   1.000
_cell.length_b   1.000
_cell.length_c   1.000
_cell.angle_alpha   90.00
_cell.angle_beta   90.00
_cell.angle_gamma   90.00
#
_symmetry.space_group_name_H-M   'P 1'
#
loop_
_entity.id
_entity.type
_entity.pdbx_description
1 polymer ?
#
loop_
_entity_poly.entity_id
_entity_poly.type
_entity_poly.pdbx_seq_one_letter_code
_entity_poly.pdbx_strand_id
1 'polypeptide(L)'
;MTMLSDDRLNAVVAKARADTIGESDFRAAIEQPFQTLLSSWELWVLVALLSHERRQKWVGFVVESKLGASAHDLGTSGALGHPEASGDDKRVPDLPEWTYYFHGIGCCLTHQDGTVLDVDFGRDGSALEIDPYFFGRFLETAPTLDWSDRRLRHASPLEDAWLFDLGRLKALRLIHGKWRISLTEEGRTFAERIEPVIDQVNRLTADGSPRSRFVASWLVTVLGDTPGAVEIIDVGYPELTELLQKAAAERFESRAGVLRHAFRSGDENTQRTALKALAALGREYAETEVRGVLDRTPASSLHLIAIRLVESWRDAACAPGVISVIERFTSKPTFFQRVFRKLPADSSETVRPRNGLLVAAARIAFIYSEPEMLPARWRAVLLRALQGDRAGCDAEAGLMLFLLDPIQGIAKLKANLRNRVPITRSESAIFLGMIGTSDAMRILVESAEGSPDDGGHEAACVLSLLDHPAAIAAAEQWTRRNDGYEESEGRDVTIGGRTIKTWKMDEVRRASMREHIRYGMERLRRDYGLLLLRWSTPHGG
;
A
#
# COMPACT_ATOMS: atom_id res chain seq x y z
N MET A 1 17.13 9.45 -34.48
CA MET A 1 16.09 8.80 -33.67
C MET A 1 14.95 9.80 -33.57
N THR A 2 13.90 9.60 -34.36
CA THR A 2 12.85 10.60 -34.57
C THR A 2 11.86 10.56 -33.43
N MET A 3 11.69 11.69 -32.73
CA MET A 3 10.53 11.88 -31.85
C MET A 3 9.25 11.61 -32.65
N LEU A 4 8.21 11.11 -31.98
CA LEU A 4 6.85 11.04 -32.52
C LEU A 4 6.49 12.40 -33.14
N SER A 5 6.21 12.43 -34.44
CA SER A 5 5.80 13.67 -35.10
C SER A 5 4.34 13.99 -34.76
N ASP A 6 4.08 15.25 -34.46
CA ASP A 6 2.72 15.73 -34.15
C ASP A 6 1.75 15.38 -35.29
N ASP A 7 2.20 15.44 -36.54
CA ASP A 7 1.41 15.05 -37.73
C ASP A 7 0.92 13.60 -37.66
N ARG A 8 1.76 12.67 -37.20
CA ARG A 8 1.41 11.25 -37.14
C ARG A 8 0.40 10.98 -36.01
N LEU A 9 0.57 11.63 -34.85
CA LEU A 9 -0.37 11.55 -33.73
C LEU A 9 -1.72 12.16 -34.10
N ASN A 10 -1.70 13.36 -34.71
CA ASN A 10 -2.90 14.04 -35.18
C ASN A 10 -3.64 13.22 -36.25
N ALA A 11 -2.92 12.59 -37.18
CA ALA A 11 -3.51 11.72 -38.20
C ALA A 11 -4.21 10.50 -37.57
N VAL A 12 -3.61 9.89 -36.54
CA VAL A 12 -4.21 8.75 -35.81
C VAL A 12 -5.48 9.16 -35.08
N VAL A 13 -5.47 10.29 -34.37
CA VAL A 13 -6.67 10.82 -33.69
C VAL A 13 -7.76 11.19 -34.69
N ALA A 14 -7.41 11.84 -35.80
CA ALA A 14 -8.34 12.18 -36.86
C ALA A 14 -8.99 10.92 -37.46
N LYS A 15 -8.19 9.87 -37.71
CA LYS A 15 -8.69 8.60 -38.24
C LYS A 15 -9.63 7.89 -37.26
N ALA A 16 -9.30 7.88 -35.97
CA ALA A 16 -10.19 7.35 -34.94
C ALA A 16 -11.53 8.12 -34.85
N ARG A 17 -11.50 9.45 -34.94
CA ARG A 17 -12.71 10.29 -34.91
C ARG A 17 -13.58 10.15 -36.15
N ALA A 18 -12.96 9.91 -37.31
CA ALA A 18 -13.67 9.64 -38.55
C ALA A 18 -14.32 8.24 -38.60
N ASP A 19 -14.01 7.39 -37.62
CA ASP A 19 -14.48 6.01 -37.51
C ASP A 19 -14.16 5.14 -38.77
N THR A 20 -13.05 5.42 -39.44
CA THR A 20 -12.66 4.74 -40.68
C THR A 20 -11.69 3.57 -40.48
N ILE A 21 -11.47 3.13 -39.23
CA ILE A 21 -10.53 2.06 -38.90
C ILE A 21 -11.07 0.70 -39.34
N GLY A 22 -10.38 0.03 -40.25
CA GLY A 22 -10.66 -1.36 -40.65
C GLY A 22 -9.71 -2.38 -40.01
N GLU A 23 -9.95 -3.67 -40.25
CA GLU A 23 -9.08 -4.74 -39.73
C GLU A 23 -7.64 -4.66 -40.27
N SER A 24 -7.45 -4.22 -41.51
CA SER A 24 -6.12 -4.03 -42.11
C SER A 24 -5.31 -2.97 -41.37
N ASP A 25 -5.95 -1.88 -40.94
CA ASP A 25 -5.32 -0.83 -40.13
C ASP A 25 -4.93 -1.35 -38.76
N PHE A 26 -5.75 -2.25 -38.21
CA PHE A 26 -5.47 -2.91 -36.95
C PHE A 26 -4.26 -3.82 -37.06
N ARG A 27 -4.24 -4.72 -38.04
CA ARG A 27 -3.08 -5.60 -38.28
C ARG A 27 -1.79 -4.80 -38.48
N ALA A 28 -1.85 -3.72 -39.26
CA ALA A 28 -0.73 -2.82 -39.44
C ALA A 28 -0.24 -2.19 -38.12
N ALA A 29 -1.16 -1.83 -37.20
CA ALA A 29 -0.78 -1.31 -35.88
C ALA A 29 -0.13 -2.37 -34.98
N ILE A 30 -0.54 -3.64 -35.07
CA ILE A 30 0.08 -4.75 -34.34
C ILE A 30 1.51 -4.99 -34.86
N GLU A 31 1.69 -5.00 -36.17
CA GLU A 31 2.98 -5.26 -36.82
C GLU A 31 3.95 -4.08 -36.66
N GLN A 32 3.44 -2.85 -36.72
CA GLN A 32 4.24 -1.63 -36.75
C GLN A 32 3.67 -0.56 -35.81
N PRO A 33 3.68 -0.81 -34.49
CA PRO A 33 3.30 0.20 -33.53
C PRO A 33 4.27 1.40 -33.61
N PHE A 34 3.87 2.50 -32.99
CA PHE A 34 4.72 3.65 -32.85
C PHE A 34 6.02 3.28 -32.13
N GLN A 35 7.13 3.53 -32.82
CA GLN A 35 8.46 3.35 -32.24
C GLN A 35 8.75 4.56 -31.37
N THR A 36 8.71 4.37 -30.05
CA THR A 36 9.08 5.40 -29.07
C THR A 36 10.32 4.97 -28.31
N LEU A 37 10.93 5.92 -27.58
CA LEU A 37 12.01 5.61 -26.65
C LEU A 37 11.57 4.86 -25.40
N LEU A 38 10.26 4.85 -25.16
CA LEU A 38 9.60 4.29 -24.00
C LEU A 38 8.93 2.97 -24.39
N SER A 39 8.98 2.02 -23.48
CA SER A 39 8.01 0.93 -23.46
C SER A 39 6.61 1.46 -23.14
N SER A 40 5.57 0.67 -23.40
CA SER A 40 4.18 1.05 -23.05
C SER A 40 4.03 1.34 -21.54
N TRP A 41 4.67 0.56 -20.67
CA TRP A 41 4.65 0.80 -19.21
C TRP A 41 5.25 2.15 -18.83
N GLU A 42 6.43 2.49 -19.36
CA GLU A 42 7.09 3.77 -19.10
C GLU A 42 6.28 4.95 -19.66
N LEU A 43 5.66 4.76 -20.83
CA LEU A 43 4.77 5.73 -21.43
C LEU A 43 3.57 6.02 -20.51
N TRP A 44 2.92 4.97 -19.98
CA TRP A 44 1.78 5.11 -19.09
C TRP A 44 2.14 5.81 -17.79
N VAL A 45 3.29 5.49 -17.19
CA VAL A 45 3.79 6.21 -16.02
C VAL A 45 3.99 7.69 -16.33
N LEU A 46 4.63 8.03 -17.45
CA LEU A 46 4.89 9.43 -17.79
C LEU A 46 3.59 10.24 -18.00
N VAL A 47 2.63 9.69 -18.74
CA VAL A 47 1.32 10.36 -18.98
C VAL A 47 0.54 10.50 -17.67
N ALA A 48 0.50 9.46 -16.84
CA ALA A 48 -0.18 9.49 -15.56
C ALA A 48 0.42 10.53 -14.60
N LEU A 49 1.75 10.67 -14.58
CA LEU A 49 2.43 11.71 -13.81
C LEU A 49 2.06 13.12 -14.30
N LEU A 50 1.93 13.35 -15.61
CA LEU A 50 1.45 14.64 -16.14
C LEU A 50 0.03 14.94 -15.67
N SER A 51 -0.89 13.96 -15.79
CA SER A 51 -2.27 14.11 -15.31
C SER A 51 -2.32 14.41 -13.81
N HIS A 52 -1.48 13.73 -13.01
CA HIS A 52 -1.40 13.97 -11.58
C HIS A 52 -0.78 15.33 -11.22
N GLU A 53 0.24 15.82 -11.95
CA GLU A 53 0.76 17.19 -11.78
C GLU A 53 -0.36 18.24 -11.92
N ARG A 54 -1.29 18.05 -12.87
CA ARG A 54 -2.45 18.94 -13.04
C ARG A 54 -3.43 18.86 -11.87
N ARG A 55 -3.64 17.67 -11.32
CA ARG A 55 -4.45 17.49 -10.10
C ARG A 55 -3.78 18.19 -8.91
N GLN A 56 -2.47 18.11 -8.76
CA GLN A 56 -1.73 18.82 -7.71
C GLN A 56 -1.82 20.34 -7.86
N LYS A 57 -1.69 20.86 -9.10
CA LYS A 57 -1.94 22.28 -9.41
C LYS A 57 -3.35 22.73 -9.03
N TRP A 58 -4.36 21.89 -9.28
CA TRP A 58 -5.73 22.17 -8.85
C TRP A 58 -5.86 22.21 -7.33
N VAL A 59 -5.22 21.29 -6.59
CA VAL A 59 -5.18 21.37 -5.11
C VAL A 59 -4.52 22.67 -4.64
N GLY A 60 -3.39 23.07 -5.24
CA GLY A 60 -2.74 24.35 -4.95
C GLY A 60 -3.68 25.54 -5.18
N PHE A 61 -4.41 25.55 -6.29
CA PHE A 61 -5.44 26.55 -6.55
C PHE A 61 -6.54 26.56 -5.48
N VAL A 62 -7.04 25.40 -5.05
CA VAL A 62 -8.05 25.32 -3.97
C VAL A 62 -7.51 25.89 -2.66
N VAL A 63 -6.27 25.53 -2.30
CA VAL A 63 -5.60 26.02 -1.09
C VAL A 63 -5.52 27.55 -1.08
N GLU A 64 -5.06 28.15 -2.18
CA GLU A 64 -4.88 29.61 -2.25
C GLU A 64 -6.20 30.37 -2.42
N SER A 65 -7.09 29.89 -3.30
CA SER A 65 -8.27 30.65 -3.70
C SER A 65 -9.53 30.36 -2.89
N LYS A 66 -9.66 29.16 -2.31
CA LYS A 66 -10.86 28.74 -1.56
C LYS A 66 -10.60 28.64 -0.06
N LEU A 67 -9.44 28.15 0.34
CA LEU A 67 -9.10 27.94 1.76
C LEU A 67 -8.37 29.15 2.38
N GLY A 68 -7.97 30.14 1.58
CA GLY A 68 -7.28 31.35 2.05
C GLY A 68 -5.91 31.08 2.67
N ALA A 69 -5.31 29.93 2.37
CA ALA A 69 -4.00 29.53 2.87
C ALA A 69 -2.91 29.84 1.83
N SER A 70 -1.70 30.15 2.31
CA SER A 70 -0.54 30.39 1.43
C SER A 70 0.20 29.08 1.19
N ALA A 71 0.22 28.58 -0.05
CA ALA A 71 0.99 27.38 -0.40
C ALA A 71 2.49 27.57 -0.09
N HIS A 72 3.01 28.79 -0.24
CA HIS A 72 4.37 29.15 0.14
C HIS A 72 4.60 29.02 1.66
N ASP A 73 3.65 29.49 2.48
CA ASP A 73 3.77 29.39 3.94
C ASP A 73 3.67 27.94 4.40
N LEU A 74 2.81 27.13 3.78
CA LEU A 74 2.76 25.68 4.01
C LEU A 74 4.12 25.03 3.70
N GLY A 75 4.69 25.31 2.54
CA GLY A 75 5.97 24.73 2.10
C GLY A 75 7.19 25.16 2.93
N THR A 76 7.18 26.38 3.49
CA THR A 76 8.30 26.95 4.25
C THR A 76 8.17 26.75 5.76
N SER A 77 6.96 26.89 6.30
CA SER A 77 6.67 26.91 7.73
C SER A 77 5.96 25.64 8.21
N GLY A 78 5.59 24.74 7.30
CA GLY A 78 4.90 23.50 7.60
C GLY A 78 3.60 23.73 8.36
N ALA A 79 3.43 23.03 9.47
CA ALA A 79 2.27 23.16 10.35
C ALA A 79 2.03 24.60 10.85
N LEU A 80 3.08 25.43 10.89
CA LEU A 80 2.97 26.83 11.31
C LEU A 80 2.47 27.77 10.20
N GLY A 81 2.41 27.29 8.97
CA GLY A 81 1.81 27.98 7.82
C GLY A 81 0.32 27.65 7.63
N HIS A 82 -0.26 26.80 8.47
CA HIS A 82 -1.68 26.45 8.41
C HIS A 82 -2.53 27.67 8.82
N PRO A 83 -3.68 27.94 8.16
CA PRO A 83 -4.55 29.04 8.55
C PRO A 83 -5.11 28.82 9.97
N GLU A 84 -5.22 29.89 10.76
CA GLU A 84 -5.81 29.84 12.10
C GLU A 84 -7.29 29.46 12.01
N ALA A 85 -7.65 28.35 12.65
CA ALA A 85 -9.03 27.84 12.77
C ALA A 85 -9.78 27.73 11.44
N SER A 86 -9.55 26.63 10.72
CA SER A 86 -10.61 26.06 9.91
C SER A 86 -11.73 25.66 10.87
N GLY A 87 -12.94 26.22 10.71
CA GLY A 87 -14.08 25.83 11.54
C GLY A 87 -14.28 24.31 11.54
N ASP A 88 -15.07 23.78 12.49
CA ASP A 88 -15.30 22.33 12.60
C ASP A 88 -15.78 21.69 11.28
N ASP A 89 -16.37 22.50 10.38
CA ASP A 89 -16.76 22.09 9.04
C ASP A 89 -15.56 22.06 8.07
N LYS A 90 -14.91 20.90 7.97
CA LYS A 90 -13.77 20.61 7.08
C LYS A 90 -14.16 20.55 5.59
N ARG A 91 -15.20 21.23 5.14
CA ARG A 91 -15.65 21.28 3.74
C ARG A 91 -14.92 22.37 2.96
N VAL A 92 -14.65 22.12 1.68
CA VAL A 92 -14.05 23.11 0.79
C VAL A 92 -15.14 24.12 0.35
N PRO A 93 -14.93 25.44 0.52
CA PRO A 93 -15.88 26.45 0.07
C PRO A 93 -16.22 26.33 -1.42
N ASP A 94 -17.50 26.40 -1.75
CA ASP A 94 -18.09 26.20 -3.09
C ASP A 94 -17.88 24.82 -3.73
N LEU A 95 -17.30 23.86 -3.00
CA LEU A 95 -17.05 22.48 -3.42
C LEU A 95 -17.50 21.52 -2.31
N PRO A 96 -18.81 21.48 -1.99
CA PRO A 96 -19.33 20.79 -0.80
C PRO A 96 -19.10 19.27 -0.80
N GLU A 97 -18.84 18.68 -1.97
CA GLU A 97 -18.47 17.28 -2.14
C GLU A 97 -17.02 16.97 -1.74
N TRP A 98 -16.21 18.00 -1.48
CA TRP A 98 -14.83 17.88 -1.04
C TRP A 98 -14.66 18.31 0.41
N THR A 99 -13.89 17.52 1.14
CA THR A 99 -13.38 17.87 2.47
C THR A 99 -11.86 18.05 2.42
N TYR A 100 -11.30 18.79 3.37
CA TYR A 100 -9.87 19.03 3.43
C TYR A 100 -9.28 18.79 4.82
N TYR A 101 -7.97 18.53 4.84
CA TYR A 101 -7.17 18.50 6.04
C TYR A 101 -5.75 18.96 5.71
N PHE A 102 -5.29 20.01 6.38
CA PHE A 102 -3.89 20.42 6.33
C PHE A 102 -3.02 19.50 7.20
N HIS A 103 -1.86 19.12 6.68
CA HIS A 103 -0.89 18.30 7.40
C HIS A 103 0.51 18.75 7.01
N GLY A 104 1.52 18.52 7.84
CA GLY A 104 2.92 18.76 7.48
C GLY A 104 3.14 20.05 6.69
N ILE A 105 3.55 19.91 5.42
CA ILE A 105 3.74 21.00 4.46
C ILE A 105 2.70 20.99 3.32
N GLY A 106 1.58 20.29 3.51
CA GLY A 106 0.65 19.89 2.47
C GLY A 106 -0.82 20.06 2.83
N CYS A 107 -1.67 19.66 1.89
CA CYS A 107 -3.12 19.62 2.03
C CYS A 107 -3.65 18.35 1.37
N CYS A 108 -4.51 17.63 2.10
CA CYS A 108 -5.22 16.47 1.61
C CYS A 108 -6.68 16.85 1.35
N LEU A 109 -7.14 16.63 0.11
CA LEU A 109 -8.54 16.76 -0.28
C LEU A 109 -9.17 15.37 -0.44
N THR A 110 -10.32 15.16 0.19
CA THR A 110 -11.08 13.90 0.09
C THR A 110 -12.48 14.18 -0.46
N HIS A 111 -12.78 13.60 -1.61
CA HIS A 111 -14.10 13.66 -2.24
C HIS A 111 -15.08 12.69 -1.58
N GLN A 112 -16.38 12.96 -1.67
CA GLN A 112 -17.45 12.12 -1.13
C GLN A 112 -17.47 10.68 -1.67
N ASP A 113 -16.92 10.44 -2.87
CA ASP A 113 -16.80 9.10 -3.45
C ASP A 113 -15.58 8.30 -2.93
N GLY A 114 -14.80 8.90 -2.04
CA GLY A 114 -13.60 8.33 -1.44
C GLY A 114 -12.30 8.72 -2.15
N THR A 115 -12.32 9.43 -3.29
CA THR A 115 -11.10 9.88 -3.96
C THR A 115 -10.26 10.77 -3.06
N VAL A 116 -8.98 10.45 -2.91
CA VAL A 116 -8.02 11.25 -2.12
C VAL A 116 -6.97 11.88 -3.02
N LEU A 117 -6.81 13.19 -2.90
CA LEU A 117 -5.73 13.97 -3.51
C LEU A 117 -4.89 14.60 -2.41
N ASP A 118 -3.70 14.05 -2.20
CA ASP A 118 -2.77 14.49 -1.17
C ASP A 118 -1.54 15.14 -1.79
N VAL A 119 -1.21 16.36 -1.36
CA VAL A 119 -0.20 17.21 -2.00
C VAL A 119 0.65 17.90 -0.95
N ASP A 120 1.96 17.70 -1.05
CA ASP A 120 2.95 18.49 -0.33
C ASP A 120 3.41 19.66 -1.20
N PHE A 121 3.55 20.85 -0.60
CA PHE A 121 4.04 22.03 -1.30
C PHE A 121 5.55 22.21 -1.15
N GLY A 122 6.21 22.61 -2.23
CA GLY A 122 7.61 23.00 -2.23
C GLY A 122 7.85 24.28 -1.42
N ARG A 123 9.11 24.56 -1.05
CA ARG A 123 9.47 25.80 -0.33
C ARG A 123 9.17 27.08 -1.11
N ASP A 124 9.01 26.97 -2.43
CA ASP A 124 8.59 28.05 -3.32
C ASP A 124 7.05 28.13 -3.46
N GLY A 125 6.30 27.28 -2.75
CA GLY A 125 4.85 27.13 -2.87
C GLY A 125 4.41 26.25 -4.05
N SER A 126 5.34 25.68 -4.82
CA SER A 126 4.99 24.88 -5.99
C SER A 126 4.31 23.56 -5.61
N ALA A 127 3.33 23.16 -6.42
CA ALA A 127 2.64 21.87 -6.35
C ALA A 127 3.06 20.96 -7.52
N LEU A 128 4.36 20.98 -7.88
CA LEU A 128 4.92 20.24 -9.02
C LEU A 128 5.74 19.00 -8.62
N GLU A 129 5.94 18.81 -7.31
CA GLU A 129 6.67 17.67 -6.76
C GLU A 129 5.68 16.56 -6.40
N ILE A 130 5.68 15.50 -7.20
CA ILE A 130 4.84 14.32 -7.00
C ILE A 130 5.49 13.40 -5.99
N ASP A 131 4.85 13.21 -4.84
CA ASP A 131 5.20 12.14 -3.92
C ASP A 131 4.63 10.80 -4.43
N PRO A 132 5.46 9.77 -4.67
CA PRO A 132 4.98 8.49 -5.18
C PRO A 132 3.99 7.79 -4.24
N TYR A 133 4.09 8.00 -2.92
CA TYR A 133 3.15 7.45 -1.96
C TYR A 133 1.77 8.10 -2.13
N PHE A 134 1.69 9.43 -2.23
CA PHE A 134 0.42 10.13 -2.44
C PHE A 134 -0.22 9.80 -3.78
N PHE A 135 0.59 9.70 -4.84
CA PHE A 135 0.07 9.26 -6.13
C PHE A 135 -0.46 7.81 -6.09
N GLY A 136 0.25 6.90 -5.42
CA GLY A 136 -0.24 5.55 -5.16
C GLY A 136 -1.57 5.53 -4.40
N ARG A 137 -1.73 6.38 -3.38
CA ARG A 137 -2.99 6.53 -2.65
C ARG A 137 -4.13 7.05 -3.52
N PHE A 138 -3.86 7.97 -4.44
CA PHE A 138 -4.85 8.40 -5.43
C PHE A 138 -5.30 7.21 -6.30
N LEU A 139 -4.37 6.42 -6.84
CA LEU A 139 -4.68 5.25 -7.66
C LEU A 139 -5.51 4.20 -6.90
N GLU A 140 -5.26 4.03 -5.60
CA GLU A 140 -6.00 3.11 -4.74
C GLU A 140 -7.44 3.59 -4.47
N THR A 141 -7.60 4.88 -4.17
CA THR A 141 -8.83 5.45 -3.62
C THR A 141 -9.83 5.93 -4.67
N ALA A 142 -9.35 6.35 -5.85
CA ALA A 142 -10.23 6.81 -6.91
C ALA A 142 -11.13 5.67 -7.43
N PRO A 143 -12.47 5.84 -7.40
CA PRO A 143 -13.39 4.83 -7.90
C PRO A 143 -13.33 4.72 -9.42
N THR A 144 -13.16 5.85 -10.11
CA THR A 144 -13.00 5.94 -11.56
C THR A 144 -11.63 6.49 -11.92
N LEU A 145 -10.95 5.82 -12.84
CA LEU A 145 -9.65 6.23 -13.36
C LEU A 145 -9.67 6.30 -14.87
N ASP A 146 -8.97 7.32 -15.38
CA ASP A 146 -8.57 7.42 -16.78
C ASP A 146 -7.69 6.23 -17.17
N TRP A 147 -7.56 5.98 -18.47
CA TRP A 147 -6.84 4.83 -19.00
C TRP A 147 -5.41 4.74 -18.48
N SER A 148 -4.64 5.82 -18.55
CA SER A 148 -3.24 5.87 -18.07
C SER A 148 -3.12 5.47 -16.60
N ASP A 149 -3.93 6.07 -15.72
CA ASP A 149 -3.94 5.78 -14.29
C ASP A 149 -4.39 4.34 -14.01
N ARG A 150 -5.41 3.86 -14.75
CA ARG A 150 -5.91 2.48 -14.64
C ARG A 150 -4.83 1.44 -14.97
N ARG A 151 -3.93 1.72 -15.94
CA ARG A 151 -2.79 0.84 -16.25
C ARG A 151 -1.79 0.71 -15.11
N LEU A 152 -1.76 1.67 -14.19
CA LEU A 152 -0.86 1.66 -13.03
C LEU A 152 -1.52 1.14 -11.75
N ARG A 153 -2.86 1.08 -11.72
CA ARG A 153 -3.61 0.61 -10.55
C ARG A 153 -3.46 -0.89 -10.38
N HIS A 154 -2.88 -1.29 -9.26
CA HIS A 154 -2.87 -2.67 -8.80
C HIS A 154 -3.31 -2.76 -7.34
N ALA A 155 -3.89 -3.89 -6.96
CA ALA A 155 -4.23 -4.16 -5.57
C ALA A 155 -2.98 -4.54 -4.76
N SER A 156 -3.05 -4.38 -3.44
CA SER A 156 -1.97 -4.83 -2.55
C SER A 156 -1.66 -6.32 -2.76
N PRO A 157 -0.38 -6.71 -2.87
CA PRO A 157 0.83 -5.93 -2.53
C PRO A 157 1.57 -5.30 -3.74
N LEU A 158 0.86 -5.04 -4.84
CA LEU A 158 1.41 -4.59 -6.12
C LEU A 158 1.23 -3.09 -6.41
N GLU A 159 0.69 -2.33 -5.47
CA GLU A 159 0.27 -0.91 -5.61
C GLU A 159 1.36 0.03 -6.15
N ASP A 160 2.63 -0.34 -5.97
CA ASP A 160 3.83 0.42 -6.32
C ASP A 160 4.68 -0.30 -7.41
N ALA A 161 4.12 -1.27 -8.13
CA ALA A 161 4.79 -1.97 -9.22
C ALA A 161 5.30 -1.00 -10.31
N TRP A 162 4.55 0.06 -10.59
CA TRP A 162 4.88 1.11 -11.55
C TRP A 162 6.14 1.92 -11.17
N LEU A 163 6.57 1.89 -9.89
CA LEU A 163 7.80 2.59 -9.46
C LEU A 163 9.05 2.08 -10.18
N PHE A 164 9.03 0.85 -10.70
CA PHE A 164 10.14 0.30 -11.47
C PHE A 164 10.49 1.19 -12.69
N ASP A 165 9.46 1.71 -13.37
CA ASP A 165 9.64 2.43 -14.64
C ASP A 165 10.19 3.86 -14.47
N LEU A 166 10.15 4.39 -13.24
CA LEU A 166 10.75 5.69 -12.92
C LEU A 166 12.26 5.71 -13.18
N GLY A 167 12.96 4.58 -13.02
CA GLY A 167 14.39 4.49 -13.26
C GLY A 167 14.76 4.82 -14.71
N ARG A 168 13.98 4.30 -15.68
CA ARG A 168 14.20 4.58 -17.10
C ARG A 168 13.81 6.01 -17.46
N LEU A 169 12.68 6.50 -16.95
CA LEU A 169 12.26 7.90 -17.17
C LEU A 169 13.32 8.90 -16.68
N LYS A 170 13.96 8.63 -15.53
CA LYS A 170 15.11 9.41 -15.02
C LYS A 170 16.33 9.30 -15.94
N ALA A 171 16.66 8.09 -16.40
CA ALA A 171 17.80 7.87 -17.31
C ALA A 171 17.62 8.60 -18.65
N LEU A 172 16.38 8.74 -19.12
CA LEU A 172 16.02 9.50 -20.32
C LEU A 172 15.79 11.00 -20.04
N ARG A 173 15.97 11.47 -18.80
CA ARG A 173 15.77 12.88 -18.39
C ARG A 173 14.37 13.42 -18.65
N LEU A 174 13.35 12.56 -18.63
CA LEU A 174 11.95 12.96 -18.73
C LEU A 174 11.38 13.35 -17.36
N ILE A 175 11.99 12.86 -16.29
CA ILE A 175 11.69 13.22 -14.91
C ILE A 175 12.99 13.40 -14.10
N HIS A 176 12.92 14.10 -12.98
CA HIS A 176 14.00 14.21 -11.99
C HIS A 176 13.49 14.05 -10.55
N GLY A 177 14.42 14.07 -9.59
CA GLY A 177 14.14 13.96 -8.17
C GLY A 177 14.44 12.59 -7.57
N LYS A 178 14.60 12.55 -6.24
CA LYS A 178 14.93 11.33 -5.48
C LYS A 178 13.69 10.74 -4.83
N TRP A 179 13.13 11.47 -3.87
CA TRP A 179 11.98 11.07 -3.06
C TRP A 179 10.67 11.56 -3.66
N ARG A 180 10.65 12.82 -4.10
CA ARG A 180 9.58 13.39 -4.94
C ARG A 180 10.05 13.50 -6.38
N ILE A 181 9.10 13.43 -7.29
CA ILE A 181 9.31 13.37 -8.74
C ILE A 181 8.76 14.65 -9.36
N SER A 182 9.51 15.24 -10.28
CA SER A 182 8.99 16.31 -11.13
C SER A 182 9.26 15.99 -12.59
N LEU A 183 8.32 16.33 -13.46
CA LEU A 183 8.52 16.23 -14.90
C LEU A 183 9.49 17.32 -15.35
N THR A 184 10.45 16.95 -16.21
CA THR A 184 11.22 17.95 -16.96
C THR A 184 10.34 18.59 -18.02
N GLU A 185 10.78 19.71 -18.59
CA GLU A 185 10.11 20.32 -19.74
C GLU A 185 9.99 19.34 -20.93
N GLU A 186 11.04 18.55 -21.18
CA GLU A 186 11.04 17.51 -22.21
C GLU A 186 10.01 16.41 -21.91
N GLY A 187 9.95 15.93 -20.66
CA GLY A 187 8.95 14.94 -20.23
C GLY A 187 7.52 15.45 -20.35
N ARG A 188 7.28 16.71 -19.94
CA ARG A 188 5.97 17.37 -20.07
C ARG A 188 5.56 17.50 -21.54
N THR A 189 6.43 18.05 -22.38
CA THR A 189 6.18 18.19 -23.83
C THR A 189 5.89 16.84 -24.48
N PHE A 190 6.65 15.80 -24.12
CA PHE A 190 6.45 14.45 -24.65
C PHE A 190 5.08 13.89 -24.25
N ALA A 191 4.71 14.02 -22.97
CA ALA A 191 3.42 13.54 -22.46
C ALA A 191 2.23 14.31 -23.06
N GLU A 192 2.34 15.64 -23.18
CA GLU A 192 1.30 16.51 -23.77
C GLU A 192 1.02 16.18 -25.24
N ARG A 193 2.04 15.75 -26.00
CA ARG A 193 1.83 15.31 -27.39
C ARG A 193 0.95 14.06 -27.50
N ILE A 194 0.99 13.18 -26.51
CA ILE A 194 0.28 11.90 -26.53
C ILE A 194 -1.13 12.02 -25.95
N GLU A 195 -1.35 13.02 -25.09
CA GLU A 195 -2.62 13.28 -24.42
C GLU A 195 -3.86 13.27 -25.34
N PRO A 196 -3.88 13.87 -26.55
CA PRO A 196 -5.04 13.82 -27.42
C PRO A 196 -5.47 12.40 -27.83
N VAL A 197 -4.51 11.47 -27.91
CA VAL A 197 -4.77 10.05 -28.14
C VAL A 197 -5.44 9.43 -26.91
N ILE A 198 -4.97 9.78 -25.71
CA ILE A 198 -5.48 9.22 -24.45
C ILE A 198 -6.88 9.74 -24.15
N ASP A 199 -7.15 11.02 -24.39
CA ASP A 199 -8.49 11.60 -24.32
C ASP A 199 -9.47 10.92 -25.27
N GLN A 200 -8.99 10.48 -26.44
CA GLN A 200 -9.80 9.71 -27.38
C GLN A 200 -10.04 8.29 -26.86
N VAL A 201 -9.03 7.61 -26.30
CA VAL A 201 -9.18 6.29 -25.66
C VAL A 201 -10.17 6.34 -24.49
N ASN A 202 -10.05 7.33 -23.60
CA ASN A 202 -10.95 7.52 -22.46
C ASN A 202 -12.41 7.72 -22.91
N ARG A 203 -12.64 8.58 -23.90
CA ARG A 203 -14.00 8.80 -24.44
C ARG A 203 -14.60 7.54 -25.07
N LEU A 204 -13.82 6.82 -25.88
CA LEU A 204 -14.29 5.61 -26.56
C LEU A 204 -14.53 4.45 -25.58
N THR A 205 -13.68 4.30 -24.56
CA THR A 205 -13.88 3.27 -23.53
C THR A 205 -15.06 3.58 -22.62
N ALA A 206 -15.36 4.87 -22.37
CA ALA A 206 -16.56 5.28 -21.64
C ALA A 206 -17.86 5.05 -22.42
N ASP A 207 -17.85 5.21 -23.74
CA ASP A 207 -18.99 4.90 -24.62
C ASP A 207 -19.37 3.41 -24.59
N GLY A 208 -18.35 2.53 -24.57
CA GLY A 208 -18.53 1.10 -24.34
C GLY A 208 -19.17 0.31 -25.49
N SER A 209 -19.57 0.95 -26.59
CA SER A 209 -20.08 0.24 -27.76
C SER A 209 -19.01 -0.69 -28.36
N PRO A 210 -19.38 -1.83 -28.97
CA PRO A 210 -18.41 -2.75 -29.57
C PRO A 210 -17.47 -2.05 -30.57
N ARG A 211 -18.01 -1.09 -31.33
CA ARG A 211 -17.22 -0.29 -32.28
C ARG A 211 -16.26 0.68 -31.58
N SER A 212 -16.70 1.42 -30.56
CA SER A 212 -15.81 2.30 -29.80
C SER A 212 -14.70 1.52 -29.11
N ARG A 213 -15.01 0.33 -28.57
CA ARG A 213 -14.01 -0.59 -28.01
C ARG A 213 -13.00 -1.04 -29.06
N PHE A 214 -13.43 -1.41 -30.26
CA PHE A 214 -12.53 -1.75 -31.36
C PHE A 214 -11.57 -0.58 -31.69
N VAL A 215 -12.08 0.64 -31.84
CA VAL A 215 -11.25 1.82 -32.15
C VAL A 215 -10.32 2.18 -30.99
N ALA A 216 -10.78 2.07 -29.74
CA ALA A 216 -9.93 2.28 -28.57
C ALA A 216 -8.80 1.25 -28.48
N SER A 217 -9.10 -0.02 -28.71
CA SER A 217 -8.10 -1.10 -28.75
C SER A 217 -7.06 -0.85 -29.85
N TRP A 218 -7.48 -0.36 -31.01
CA TRP A 218 -6.57 0.06 -32.08
C TRP A 218 -5.64 1.21 -31.64
N LEU A 219 -6.17 2.27 -31.03
CA LEU A 219 -5.35 3.40 -30.54
C LEU A 219 -4.29 2.97 -29.53
N VAL A 220 -4.66 2.10 -28.59
CA VAL A 220 -3.74 1.55 -27.58
C VAL A 220 -2.69 0.64 -28.23
N THR A 221 -3.07 -0.13 -29.26
CA THR A 221 -2.13 -0.92 -30.08
C THR A 221 -1.15 -0.04 -30.83
N VAL A 222 -1.60 1.08 -31.41
CA VAL A 222 -0.75 2.06 -32.09
C VAL A 222 0.32 2.60 -31.14
N LEU A 223 0.00 2.80 -29.86
CA LEU A 223 0.96 3.21 -28.82
C LEU A 223 1.86 2.07 -28.32
N GLY A 224 1.73 0.87 -28.87
CA GLY A 224 2.54 -0.30 -28.55
C GLY A 224 2.09 -1.10 -27.32
N ASP A 225 0.94 -0.78 -26.73
CA ASP A 225 0.38 -1.51 -25.58
C ASP A 225 -0.58 -2.62 -26.04
N THR A 226 -0.04 -3.65 -26.69
CA THR A 226 -0.84 -4.82 -27.08
C THR A 226 -1.51 -5.53 -25.88
N PRO A 227 -0.91 -5.61 -24.66
CA PRO A 227 -1.63 -6.09 -23.48
C PRO A 227 -2.89 -5.28 -23.17
N GLY A 228 -2.79 -3.94 -23.12
CA GLY A 228 -3.94 -3.07 -22.89
C GLY A 228 -4.99 -3.18 -24.00
N ALA A 229 -4.56 -3.37 -25.26
CA ALA A 229 -5.47 -3.57 -26.38
C ALA A 229 -6.31 -4.85 -26.25
N VAL A 230 -5.72 -5.96 -25.77
CA VAL A 230 -6.43 -7.22 -25.48
C VAL A 230 -7.51 -7.04 -24.42
N GLU A 231 -7.28 -6.19 -23.41
CA GLU A 231 -8.28 -5.91 -22.36
C GLU A 231 -9.50 -5.14 -22.92
N ILE A 232 -9.31 -4.34 -23.97
CA ILE A 232 -10.38 -3.52 -24.56
C ILE A 232 -11.15 -4.28 -25.62
N ILE A 233 -10.48 -5.03 -26.51
CA ILE A 233 -11.10 -5.63 -27.70
C ILE A 233 -12.25 -6.57 -27.31
N ASP A 234 -13.34 -6.53 -28.09
CA ASP A 234 -14.52 -7.36 -27.87
C ASP A 234 -14.44 -8.69 -28.67
N VAL A 235 -15.21 -9.70 -28.26
CA VAL A 235 -15.19 -11.07 -28.82
C VAL A 235 -15.64 -11.17 -30.29
N GLY A 236 -16.11 -10.07 -30.89
CA GLY A 236 -16.57 -10.02 -32.28
C GLY A 236 -15.48 -10.17 -33.36
N TYR A 237 -14.19 -10.18 -32.99
CA TYR A 237 -13.06 -10.22 -33.93
C TYR A 237 -12.05 -11.34 -33.56
N PRO A 238 -12.38 -12.62 -33.76
CA PRO A 238 -11.59 -13.74 -33.24
C PRO A 238 -10.15 -13.77 -33.79
N GLU A 239 -9.96 -13.56 -35.09
CA GLU A 239 -8.61 -13.58 -35.70
C GLU A 239 -7.73 -12.44 -35.19
N LEU A 240 -8.28 -11.23 -35.06
CA LEU A 240 -7.54 -10.08 -34.52
C LEU A 240 -7.24 -10.29 -33.04
N THR A 241 -8.17 -10.87 -32.28
CA THR A 241 -7.99 -11.18 -30.87
C THR A 241 -6.85 -12.17 -30.66
N GLU A 242 -6.78 -13.24 -31.47
CA GLU A 242 -5.68 -14.20 -31.42
C GLU A 242 -4.32 -13.55 -31.74
N LEU A 243 -4.27 -12.73 -32.79
CA LEU A 243 -3.05 -11.99 -33.15
C LEU A 243 -2.60 -11.03 -32.04
N LEU A 244 -3.55 -10.31 -31.45
CA LEU A 244 -3.28 -9.41 -30.32
C LEU A 244 -2.80 -10.16 -29.10
N GLN A 245 -3.41 -11.29 -28.75
CA GLN A 245 -3.00 -12.14 -27.63
C GLN A 245 -1.57 -12.65 -27.82
N LYS A 246 -1.23 -13.10 -29.03
CA LYS A 246 0.14 -13.51 -29.36
C LYS A 246 1.13 -12.36 -29.18
N ALA A 247 0.82 -11.19 -29.74
CA ALA A 247 1.66 -10.01 -29.60
C ALA A 247 1.78 -9.55 -28.14
N ALA A 248 0.70 -9.63 -27.35
CA ALA A 248 0.71 -9.31 -25.92
C ALA A 248 1.61 -10.28 -25.13
N ALA A 249 1.54 -11.59 -25.41
CA ALA A 249 2.40 -12.59 -24.78
C ALA A 249 3.89 -12.33 -25.08
N GLU A 250 4.23 -11.99 -26.33
CA GLU A 250 5.61 -11.61 -26.70
C GLU A 250 6.08 -10.35 -25.94
N ARG A 251 5.20 -9.37 -25.75
CA ARG A 251 5.50 -8.16 -24.96
C ARG A 251 5.68 -8.48 -23.48
N PHE A 252 4.84 -9.33 -22.90
CA PHE A 252 5.00 -9.77 -21.52
C PHE A 252 6.31 -10.52 -21.29
N GLU A 253 6.68 -11.45 -22.19
CA GLU A 253 7.96 -12.15 -22.09
C GLU A 253 9.16 -11.21 -22.20
N SER A 254 9.13 -10.28 -23.16
CA SER A 254 10.18 -9.27 -23.33
C SER A 254 10.34 -8.42 -22.06
N ARG A 255 9.21 -7.95 -21.49
CA ARG A 255 9.21 -7.17 -20.25
C ARG A 255 9.69 -7.98 -19.06
N ALA A 256 9.24 -9.23 -18.92
CA ALA A 256 9.68 -10.13 -17.87
C ALA A 256 11.19 -10.38 -17.92
N GLY A 257 11.78 -10.47 -19.12
CA GLY A 257 13.23 -10.54 -19.30
C GLY A 257 13.99 -9.35 -18.70
N VAL A 258 13.53 -8.12 -18.98
CA VAL A 258 14.10 -6.88 -18.41
C VAL A 258 13.98 -6.87 -16.89
N LEU A 259 12.80 -7.20 -16.38
CA LEU A 259 12.53 -7.20 -14.93
C LEU A 259 13.35 -8.26 -14.18
N ARG A 260 13.46 -9.47 -14.72
CA ARG A 260 14.32 -10.54 -14.14
C ARG A 260 15.78 -10.13 -14.12
N HIS A 261 16.26 -9.47 -15.18
CA HIS A 261 17.63 -8.95 -15.19
C HIS A 261 17.83 -7.93 -14.06
N ALA A 262 16.96 -6.92 -13.96
CA ALA A 262 17.03 -5.89 -12.92
C ALA A 262 16.87 -6.48 -11.50
N PHE A 263 16.03 -7.49 -11.33
CA PHE A 263 15.87 -8.22 -10.07
C PHE A 263 17.15 -8.97 -9.64
N ARG A 264 17.97 -9.42 -10.58
CA ARG A 264 19.20 -10.18 -10.29
C ARG A 264 20.41 -9.27 -10.11
N SER A 265 20.46 -8.14 -10.80
CA SER A 265 21.63 -7.24 -10.83
C SER A 265 21.45 -5.95 -10.02
N GLY A 266 20.23 -5.58 -9.66
CA GLY A 266 19.91 -4.33 -8.96
C GLY A 266 20.17 -4.36 -7.46
N ASP A 267 20.13 -3.17 -6.85
CA ASP A 267 20.09 -2.99 -5.40
C ASP A 267 18.75 -3.46 -4.80
N GLU A 268 18.65 -3.57 -3.47
CA GLU A 268 17.45 -4.10 -2.81
C GLU A 268 16.16 -3.35 -3.18
N ASN A 269 16.22 -2.03 -3.39
CA ASN A 269 15.06 -1.25 -3.82
C ASN A 269 14.63 -1.59 -5.25
N THR A 270 15.59 -1.73 -6.16
CA THR A 270 15.37 -2.16 -7.55
C THR A 270 14.83 -3.58 -7.60
N GLN A 271 15.38 -4.49 -6.78
CA GLN A 271 14.87 -5.86 -6.66
C GLN A 271 13.42 -5.87 -6.17
N ARG A 272 13.09 -5.03 -5.19
CA ARG A 272 11.72 -4.91 -4.67
C ARG A 272 10.74 -4.49 -5.75
N THR A 273 11.01 -3.39 -6.45
CA THR A 273 10.08 -2.87 -7.47
C THR A 273 10.02 -3.79 -8.68
N ALA A 274 11.14 -4.41 -9.08
CA ALA A 274 11.17 -5.39 -10.16
C ALA A 274 10.35 -6.65 -9.86
N LEU A 275 10.42 -7.16 -8.61
CA LEU A 275 9.65 -8.34 -8.20
C LEU A 275 8.14 -8.07 -8.21
N LYS A 276 7.72 -6.89 -7.75
CA LYS A 276 6.32 -6.47 -7.81
C LYS A 276 5.85 -6.26 -9.24
N ALA A 277 6.67 -5.62 -10.08
CA ALA A 277 6.38 -5.47 -11.51
C ALA A 277 6.30 -6.82 -12.24
N LEU A 278 7.12 -7.82 -11.89
CA LEU A 278 6.98 -9.19 -12.42
C LEU A 278 5.64 -9.79 -12.02
N ALA A 279 5.27 -9.67 -10.75
CA ALA A 279 4.01 -10.22 -10.25
C ALA A 279 2.79 -9.51 -10.85
N ALA A 280 2.90 -8.23 -11.19
CA ALA A 280 1.88 -7.49 -11.93
C ALA A 280 1.68 -7.98 -13.37
N LEU A 281 2.66 -8.69 -13.97
CA LEU A 281 2.48 -9.37 -15.26
C LEU A 281 1.73 -10.70 -15.13
N GLY A 282 1.78 -11.33 -13.95
CA GLY A 282 1.22 -12.66 -13.72
C GLY A 282 2.08 -13.51 -12.78
N ARG A 283 1.46 -14.51 -12.16
CA ARG A 283 2.15 -15.44 -11.23
C ARG A 283 3.26 -16.21 -11.95
N GLU A 284 2.99 -16.68 -13.16
CA GLU A 284 3.90 -17.41 -14.04
C GLU A 284 5.22 -16.66 -14.30
N TYR A 285 5.20 -15.32 -14.24
CA TYR A 285 6.38 -14.50 -14.43
C TYR A 285 7.22 -14.34 -13.16
N ALA A 286 6.57 -14.31 -12.00
CA ALA A 286 7.18 -13.99 -10.71
C ALA A 286 7.51 -15.20 -9.83
N GLU A 287 6.83 -16.34 -10.00
CA GLU A 287 6.87 -17.45 -9.05
C GLU A 287 8.28 -17.99 -8.80
N THR A 288 9.07 -18.15 -9.86
CA THR A 288 10.47 -18.59 -9.75
C THR A 288 11.30 -17.63 -8.90
N GLU A 289 11.16 -16.32 -9.11
CA GLU A 289 11.94 -15.32 -8.37
C GLU A 289 11.44 -15.20 -6.93
N VAL A 290 10.12 -15.29 -6.69
CA VAL A 290 9.52 -15.33 -5.34
C VAL A 290 10.05 -16.52 -4.54
N ARG A 291 10.03 -17.74 -5.11
CA ARG A 291 10.61 -18.93 -4.47
C ARG A 291 12.10 -18.74 -4.21
N GLY A 292 12.82 -18.19 -5.20
CA GLY A 292 14.22 -17.83 -5.06
C GLY A 292 14.50 -16.89 -3.90
N VAL A 293 13.66 -15.85 -3.68
CA VAL A 293 13.74 -14.96 -2.52
C VAL A 293 13.47 -15.71 -1.23
N LEU A 294 12.39 -16.50 -1.20
CA LEU A 294 12.01 -17.25 -0.01
C LEU A 294 13.09 -18.25 0.39
N ASP A 295 14.00 -18.65 -0.51
CA ASP A 295 15.15 -19.51 -0.26
C ASP A 295 16.43 -18.78 0.18
N ARG A 296 16.48 -17.44 0.14
CA ARG A 296 17.66 -16.65 0.52
C ARG A 296 17.91 -16.69 2.04
N THR A 297 19.16 -16.44 2.40
CA THR A 297 19.58 -16.08 3.77
C THR A 297 20.68 -15.03 3.69
N PRO A 298 20.70 -13.99 4.56
CA PRO A 298 19.78 -13.74 5.68
C PRO A 298 18.40 -13.20 5.25
N ALA A 299 17.48 -13.03 6.21
CA ALA A 299 16.19 -12.38 5.97
C ALA A 299 16.39 -10.92 5.56
N SER A 300 15.50 -10.42 4.70
CA SER A 300 15.54 -9.05 4.15
C SER A 300 14.13 -8.54 3.88
N SER A 301 13.98 -7.27 3.49
CA SER A 301 12.67 -6.72 3.14
C SER A 301 12.02 -7.43 1.95
N LEU A 302 12.82 -7.99 1.04
CA LEU A 302 12.34 -8.79 -0.10
C LEU A 302 11.52 -10.00 0.35
N HIS A 303 11.87 -10.62 1.48
CA HIS A 303 11.11 -11.77 1.99
C HIS A 303 9.68 -11.38 2.36
N LEU A 304 9.46 -10.17 2.90
CA LEU A 304 8.14 -9.66 3.23
C LEU A 304 7.29 -9.39 1.97
N ILE A 305 7.92 -8.99 0.88
CA ILE A 305 7.21 -8.84 -0.40
C ILE A 305 6.87 -10.21 -0.98
N ALA A 306 7.86 -11.11 -1.03
CA ALA A 306 7.66 -12.47 -1.52
C ALA A 306 6.55 -13.21 -0.76
N ILE A 307 6.50 -13.07 0.57
CA ILE A 307 5.47 -13.73 1.39
C ILE A 307 4.08 -13.13 1.16
N ARG A 308 3.96 -11.80 0.98
CA ARG A 308 2.69 -11.14 0.61
C ARG A 308 2.22 -11.53 -0.79
N LEU A 309 3.14 -11.77 -1.73
CA LEU A 309 2.81 -12.30 -3.05
C LEU A 309 2.28 -13.73 -2.97
N VAL A 310 2.91 -14.58 -2.14
CA VAL A 310 2.39 -15.93 -1.88
C VAL A 310 0.99 -15.88 -1.27
N GLU A 311 0.71 -14.93 -0.37
CA GLU A 311 -0.63 -14.71 0.19
C GLU A 311 -1.64 -14.29 -0.88
N SER A 312 -1.26 -13.37 -1.79
CA SER A 312 -2.17 -12.86 -2.81
C SER A 312 -2.53 -13.90 -3.87
N TRP A 313 -1.70 -14.93 -4.07
CA TRP A 313 -2.01 -16.05 -4.97
C TRP A 313 -3.13 -16.97 -4.47
N ARG A 314 -3.44 -16.94 -3.16
CA ARG A 314 -4.48 -17.76 -2.54
C ARG A 314 -4.36 -19.26 -2.89
N ASP A 315 -3.14 -19.76 -3.01
CA ASP A 315 -2.84 -21.13 -3.37
C ASP A 315 -2.29 -21.92 -2.18
N ALA A 316 -3.11 -22.84 -1.65
CA ALA A 316 -2.73 -23.69 -0.53
C ALA A 316 -1.53 -24.59 -0.82
N ALA A 317 -1.19 -24.85 -2.09
CA ALA A 317 0.01 -25.59 -2.47
C ALA A 317 1.30 -24.86 -2.08
N CYS A 318 1.24 -23.56 -1.75
CA CYS A 318 2.37 -22.81 -1.23
C CYS A 318 2.67 -23.08 0.26
N ALA A 319 1.74 -23.67 1.02
CA ALA A 319 1.89 -23.87 2.47
C ALA A 319 3.17 -24.60 2.89
N PRO A 320 3.63 -25.69 2.22
CA PRO A 320 4.89 -26.34 2.57
C PRO A 320 6.11 -25.41 2.41
N GLY A 321 6.11 -24.56 1.37
CA GLY A 321 7.17 -23.56 1.16
C GLY A 321 7.18 -22.50 2.26
N VAL A 322 6.00 -22.03 2.68
CA VAL A 322 5.84 -21.09 3.79
C VAL A 322 6.36 -21.69 5.11
N ILE A 323 6.03 -22.95 5.40
CA ILE A 323 6.54 -23.63 6.61
C ILE A 323 8.07 -23.78 6.56
N SER A 324 8.65 -24.12 5.41
CA SER A 324 10.11 -24.18 5.22
C SER A 324 10.80 -22.85 5.56
N VAL A 325 10.20 -21.71 5.19
CA VAL A 325 10.68 -20.37 5.57
C VAL A 325 10.68 -20.22 7.09
N ILE A 326 9.59 -20.58 7.77
CA ILE A 326 9.48 -20.50 9.24
C ILE A 326 10.53 -21.40 9.90
N GLU A 327 10.68 -22.65 9.47
CA GLU A 327 11.68 -23.58 9.98
C GLU A 327 13.09 -23.00 9.87
N ARG A 328 13.43 -22.44 8.71
CA ARG A 328 14.75 -21.87 8.43
C ARG A 328 15.05 -20.68 9.34
N PHE A 329 14.09 -19.77 9.52
CA PHE A 329 14.30 -18.55 10.29
C PHE A 329 14.01 -18.71 11.79
N THR A 330 13.49 -19.84 12.26
CA THR A 330 13.36 -20.16 13.70
C THR A 330 14.53 -21.00 14.24
N SER A 331 15.22 -21.75 13.38
CA SER A 331 16.33 -22.61 13.79
C SER A 331 17.46 -21.80 14.42
N LYS A 332 17.93 -22.23 15.59
CA LYS A 332 19.10 -21.61 16.24
C LYS A 332 20.31 -21.77 15.31
N PRO A 333 21.13 -20.72 15.13
CA PRO A 333 22.33 -20.87 14.34
C PRO A 333 23.21 -21.97 14.95
N THR A 334 23.62 -22.92 14.11
CA THR A 334 24.48 -24.04 14.54
C THR A 334 25.80 -23.50 15.08
N PHE A 335 26.50 -24.29 15.90
CA PHE A 335 27.83 -23.92 16.38
C PHE A 335 28.77 -23.52 15.22
N PHE A 336 28.76 -24.31 14.14
CA PHE A 336 29.50 -24.00 12.91
C PHE A 336 29.08 -22.67 12.27
N GLN A 337 27.78 -22.35 12.23
CA GLN A 337 27.33 -21.05 11.71
C GLN A 337 27.82 -19.89 12.59
N ARG A 338 27.87 -20.04 13.91
CA ARG A 338 28.42 -19.01 14.81
C ARG A 338 29.93 -18.83 14.68
N VAL A 339 30.66 -19.91 14.43
CA VAL A 339 32.14 -19.89 14.37
C VAL A 339 32.65 -19.48 12.99
N PHE A 340 32.06 -19.98 11.91
CA PHE A 340 32.58 -19.81 10.55
C PHE A 340 31.88 -18.75 9.72
N ARG A 341 30.61 -18.45 9.99
CA ARG A 341 30.00 -17.23 9.45
C ARG A 341 30.21 -16.17 10.52
N LYS A 342 30.92 -15.08 10.17
CA LYS A 342 30.83 -13.81 10.92
C LYS A 342 29.40 -13.29 10.79
N LEU A 343 28.44 -13.98 11.42
CA LEU A 343 27.09 -13.51 11.56
C LEU A 343 27.22 -12.20 12.33
N PRO A 344 26.84 -11.06 11.74
CA PRO A 344 26.89 -9.80 12.45
C PRO A 344 26.13 -9.99 13.76
N ALA A 345 26.76 -9.62 14.89
CA ALA A 345 26.13 -9.67 16.20
C ALA A 345 24.76 -8.99 16.06
N ASP A 346 23.67 -9.70 16.39
CA ASP A 346 22.25 -9.36 16.14
C ASP A 346 22.04 -7.86 15.92
N SER A 347 22.28 -7.40 14.69
CA SER A 347 22.10 -6.00 14.37
C SER A 347 20.61 -5.77 14.22
N SER A 348 20.11 -4.65 14.75
CA SER A 348 18.69 -4.30 14.67
C SER A 348 18.12 -4.38 13.24
N GLU A 349 18.98 -4.22 12.22
CA GLU A 349 18.67 -4.32 10.80
C GLU A 349 18.26 -5.72 10.32
N THR A 350 18.77 -6.80 10.93
CA THR A 350 18.42 -8.19 10.52
C THR A 350 17.32 -8.79 11.39
N VAL A 351 17.22 -8.37 12.65
CA VAL A 351 16.23 -8.86 13.61
C VAL A 351 14.82 -8.42 13.23
N ARG A 352 14.65 -7.16 12.81
CA ARG A 352 13.32 -6.61 12.46
C ARG A 352 12.68 -7.32 11.25
N PRO A 353 13.34 -7.46 10.09
CA PRO A 353 12.77 -8.16 8.95
C PRO A 353 12.45 -9.63 9.26
N ARG A 354 13.32 -10.30 10.03
CA ARG A 354 13.11 -11.69 10.44
C ARG A 354 11.84 -11.85 11.28
N ASN A 355 11.63 -10.99 12.28
CA ASN A 355 10.46 -11.08 13.15
C ASN A 355 9.16 -10.83 12.37
N GLY A 356 9.11 -9.79 11.54
CA GLY A 356 7.96 -9.55 10.66
C GLY A 356 7.71 -10.71 9.70
N LEU A 357 8.77 -11.29 9.12
CA LEU A 357 8.66 -12.42 8.20
C LEU A 357 8.06 -13.66 8.88
N LEU A 358 8.52 -14.00 10.08
CA LEU A 358 8.01 -15.16 10.81
C LEU A 358 6.54 -15.05 11.14
N VAL A 359 6.09 -13.86 11.55
CA VAL A 359 4.68 -13.59 11.85
C VAL A 359 3.84 -13.63 10.57
N ALA A 360 4.26 -12.94 9.50
CA ALA A 360 3.55 -12.95 8.23
C ALA A 360 3.46 -14.37 7.61
N ALA A 361 4.56 -15.13 7.64
CA ALA A 361 4.59 -16.51 7.17
C ALA A 361 3.68 -17.41 8.01
N ALA A 362 3.69 -17.25 9.35
CA ALA A 362 2.78 -17.99 10.21
C ALA A 362 1.33 -17.71 9.84
N ARG A 363 0.94 -16.43 9.66
CA ARG A 363 -0.42 -16.04 9.27
C ARG A 363 -0.87 -16.75 8.00
N ILE A 364 -0.03 -16.79 6.97
CA ILE A 364 -0.35 -17.48 5.72
C ILE A 364 -0.46 -18.99 5.92
N ALA A 365 0.38 -19.58 6.76
CA ALA A 365 0.25 -20.99 7.11
C ALA A 365 -1.11 -21.28 7.80
N PHE A 366 -1.61 -20.38 8.67
CA PHE A 366 -2.97 -20.48 9.20
C PHE A 366 -4.01 -20.35 8.08
N ILE A 367 -3.89 -19.37 7.18
CA ILE A 367 -4.84 -19.18 6.06
C ILE A 367 -4.98 -20.46 5.24
N TYR A 368 -3.86 -21.12 4.92
CA TYR A 368 -3.82 -22.32 4.08
C TYR A 368 -4.00 -23.66 4.80
N SER A 369 -4.16 -23.65 6.13
CA SER A 369 -4.35 -24.89 6.91
C SER A 369 -5.69 -24.88 7.62
N GLU A 370 -6.28 -26.07 7.73
CA GLU A 370 -7.38 -26.33 8.67
C GLU A 370 -6.80 -26.80 10.01
N PRO A 371 -7.38 -26.38 11.17
CA PRO A 371 -6.85 -26.69 12.49
C PRO A 371 -6.60 -28.20 12.72
N GLU A 372 -7.52 -29.05 12.26
CA GLU A 372 -7.51 -30.50 12.47
C GLU A 372 -6.54 -31.21 11.52
N MET A 373 -6.26 -30.59 10.37
CA MET A 373 -5.38 -31.13 9.33
C MET A 373 -3.94 -30.65 9.49
N LEU A 374 -3.65 -29.79 10.47
CA LEU A 374 -2.32 -29.23 10.68
C LEU A 374 -1.33 -30.32 11.13
N PRO A 375 -0.31 -30.65 10.31
CA PRO A 375 0.65 -31.68 10.68
C PRO A 375 1.36 -31.36 12.00
N ALA A 376 1.57 -32.37 12.85
CA ALA A 376 2.21 -32.18 14.16
C ALA A 376 3.58 -31.46 14.07
N ARG A 377 4.35 -31.76 13.01
CA ARG A 377 5.60 -31.05 12.71
C ARG A 377 5.37 -29.55 12.47
N TRP A 378 4.39 -29.19 11.65
CA TRP A 378 4.07 -27.80 11.32
C TRP A 378 3.61 -27.05 12.57
N ARG A 379 2.76 -27.68 13.40
CA ARG A 379 2.35 -27.14 14.70
C ARG A 379 3.56 -26.83 15.59
N ALA A 380 4.51 -27.75 15.72
CA ALA A 380 5.72 -27.53 16.53
C ALA A 380 6.59 -26.37 16.01
N VAL A 381 6.67 -26.21 14.69
CA VAL A 381 7.39 -25.12 14.04
C VAL A 381 6.72 -23.77 14.30
N LEU A 382 5.41 -23.70 14.12
CA LEU A 382 4.61 -22.50 14.38
C LEU A 382 4.69 -22.09 15.85
N LEU A 383 4.54 -23.03 16.79
CA LEU A 383 4.68 -22.76 18.23
C LEU A 383 6.04 -22.12 18.54
N ARG A 384 7.13 -22.71 18.04
CA ARG A 384 8.48 -22.16 18.22
C ARG A 384 8.63 -20.76 17.60
N ALA A 385 8.02 -20.53 16.44
CA ALA A 385 8.03 -19.23 15.78
C ALA A 385 7.29 -18.17 16.59
N LEU A 386 6.12 -18.50 17.13
CA LEU A 386 5.23 -17.51 17.75
C LEU A 386 5.56 -17.24 19.23
N GLN A 387 6.23 -18.16 19.92
CA GLN A 387 6.68 -17.99 21.31
C GLN A 387 7.83 -16.98 21.48
N GLY A 388 8.64 -16.75 20.44
CA GLY A 388 9.78 -15.83 20.51
C GLY A 388 9.38 -14.36 20.71
N ASP A 389 10.34 -13.52 21.11
CA ASP A 389 10.17 -12.05 21.10
C ASP A 389 10.21 -11.53 19.66
N ARG A 390 9.08 -10.97 19.21
CA ARG A 390 8.84 -10.41 17.88
C ARG A 390 8.73 -8.88 17.88
N ALA A 391 9.08 -8.23 18.98
CA ALA A 391 9.11 -6.77 19.13
C ALA A 391 7.81 -6.08 18.67
N GLY A 392 7.81 -5.40 17.53
CA GLY A 392 6.63 -4.70 17.00
C GLY A 392 5.52 -5.62 16.47
N CYS A 393 5.79 -6.91 16.26
CA CYS A 393 4.81 -7.88 15.76
C CYS A 393 4.35 -8.87 16.86
N ASP A 394 4.64 -8.57 18.12
CA ASP A 394 4.46 -9.53 19.21
C ASP A 394 2.99 -9.75 19.58
N ALA A 395 2.14 -8.75 19.34
CA ALA A 395 0.69 -8.84 19.51
C ALA A 395 0.07 -9.85 18.54
N GLU A 396 0.39 -9.71 17.24
CA GLU A 396 -0.07 -10.62 16.19
C GLU A 396 0.45 -12.04 16.42
N ALA A 397 1.71 -12.16 16.86
CA ALA A 397 2.26 -13.45 17.28
C ALA A 397 1.48 -14.07 18.46
N GLY A 398 1.05 -13.24 19.43
CA GLY A 398 0.19 -13.65 20.54
C GLY A 398 -1.19 -14.14 20.10
N LEU A 399 -1.84 -13.44 19.15
CA LEU A 399 -3.10 -13.89 18.58
C LEU A 399 -2.95 -15.25 17.87
N MET A 400 -1.97 -15.40 16.99
CA MET A 400 -1.75 -16.67 16.30
C MET A 400 -1.34 -17.79 17.26
N LEU A 401 -0.59 -17.47 18.32
CA LEU A 401 -0.28 -18.44 19.37
C LEU A 401 -1.56 -18.88 20.09
N PHE A 402 -2.51 -17.98 20.33
CA PHE A 402 -3.81 -18.31 20.90
C PHE A 402 -4.58 -19.31 20.03
N LEU A 403 -4.51 -19.18 18.70
CA LEU A 403 -5.14 -20.12 17.78
C LEU A 403 -4.54 -21.55 17.86
N LEU A 404 -3.28 -21.71 18.27
CA LEU A 404 -2.62 -23.02 18.42
C LEU A 404 -2.65 -23.56 19.84
N ASP A 405 -2.54 -22.66 20.80
CA ASP A 405 -2.44 -22.91 22.24
C ASP A 405 -3.06 -21.72 22.97
N PRO A 406 -4.36 -21.79 23.31
CA PRO A 406 -5.08 -20.69 23.93
C PRO A 406 -4.43 -20.17 25.22
N ILE A 407 -3.85 -21.07 26.02
CA ILE A 407 -3.23 -20.71 27.31
C ILE A 407 -1.98 -19.86 27.05
N GLN A 408 -1.10 -20.33 26.16
CA GLN A 408 0.14 -19.60 25.85
C GLN A 408 -0.13 -18.29 25.10
N GLY A 409 -1.11 -18.28 24.19
CA GLY A 409 -1.49 -17.08 23.46
C GLY A 409 -2.04 -15.98 24.36
N ILE A 410 -2.98 -16.33 25.25
CA ILE A 410 -3.50 -15.39 26.25
C ILE A 410 -2.39 -14.87 27.16
N ALA A 411 -1.48 -15.75 27.62
CA ALA A 411 -0.35 -15.33 28.44
C ALA A 411 0.58 -14.35 27.70
N LYS A 412 0.86 -14.58 26.41
CA LYS A 412 1.67 -13.69 25.59
C LYS A 412 0.98 -12.34 25.35
N LEU A 413 -0.30 -12.33 25.01
CA LEU A 413 -1.09 -11.08 24.86
C LEU A 413 -1.13 -10.27 26.17
N LYS A 414 -1.31 -10.94 27.33
CA LYS A 414 -1.23 -10.29 28.64
C LYS A 414 0.14 -9.65 28.89
N ALA A 415 1.22 -10.35 28.59
CA ALA A 415 2.57 -9.80 28.73
C ALA A 415 2.78 -8.58 27.81
N ASN A 416 2.21 -8.63 26.60
CA ASN A 416 2.33 -7.57 25.62
C ASN A 416 1.55 -6.29 25.95
N LEU A 417 0.57 -6.32 26.85
CA LEU A 417 -0.04 -5.09 27.39
C LEU A 417 1.00 -4.19 28.08
N ARG A 418 2.11 -4.76 28.57
CA ARG A 418 3.22 -4.01 29.18
C ARG A 418 4.42 -3.83 28.24
N ASN A 419 4.23 -4.06 26.94
CA ASN A 419 5.32 -3.95 25.97
C ASN A 419 5.80 -2.49 25.86
N ARG A 420 7.11 -2.30 25.67
CA ARG A 420 7.70 -0.97 25.46
C ARG A 420 7.33 -0.35 24.11
N VAL A 421 6.81 -1.15 23.18
CA VAL A 421 6.34 -0.72 21.87
C VAL A 421 4.84 -0.39 21.96
N PRO A 422 4.45 0.90 21.88
CA PRO A 422 3.07 1.37 21.83
C PRO A 422 2.09 0.52 21.01
N ILE A 423 2.41 0.26 19.75
CA ILE A 423 1.51 -0.45 18.84
C ILE A 423 1.26 -1.89 19.31
N THR A 424 2.26 -2.56 19.88
CA THR A 424 2.13 -3.92 20.43
C THR A 424 1.14 -3.94 21.60
N ARG A 425 1.11 -2.90 22.44
CA ARG A 425 0.12 -2.80 23.54
C ARG A 425 -1.29 -2.62 23.00
N SER A 426 -1.46 -1.63 22.10
CA SER A 426 -2.75 -1.32 21.49
C SER A 426 -3.33 -2.53 20.76
N GLU A 427 -2.55 -3.20 19.92
CA GLU A 427 -3.00 -4.39 19.19
C GLU A 427 -3.27 -5.57 20.13
N SER A 428 -2.50 -5.75 21.20
CA SER A 428 -2.76 -6.83 22.18
C SER A 428 -4.07 -6.61 22.93
N ALA A 429 -4.37 -5.37 23.33
CA ALA A 429 -5.65 -5.02 23.93
C ALA A 429 -6.80 -5.30 22.95
N ILE A 430 -6.65 -4.90 21.69
CA ILE A 430 -7.63 -5.16 20.63
C ILE A 430 -7.86 -6.67 20.44
N PHE A 431 -6.79 -7.47 20.34
CA PHE A 431 -6.93 -8.92 20.18
C PHE A 431 -7.60 -9.59 21.37
N LEU A 432 -7.31 -9.17 22.61
CA LEU A 432 -8.03 -9.67 23.79
C LEU A 432 -9.52 -9.33 23.71
N GLY A 433 -9.87 -8.10 23.28
CA GLY A 433 -11.27 -7.71 23.07
C GLY A 433 -11.96 -8.49 21.96
N MET A 434 -11.24 -8.81 20.88
CA MET A 434 -11.74 -9.64 19.77
C MET A 434 -11.92 -11.11 20.15
N ILE A 435 -11.03 -11.65 20.98
CA ILE A 435 -11.13 -13.03 21.50
C ILE A 435 -12.35 -13.17 22.41
N GLY A 436 -12.63 -12.18 23.26
CA GLY A 436 -13.90 -12.06 24.00
C GLY A 436 -14.19 -13.17 25.01
N THR A 437 -13.23 -14.05 25.31
CA THR A 437 -13.38 -15.07 26.36
C THR A 437 -13.35 -14.43 27.74
N SER A 438 -13.91 -15.11 28.76
CA SER A 438 -13.93 -14.61 30.13
C SER A 438 -12.52 -14.30 30.67
N ASP A 439 -11.51 -15.10 30.30
CA ASP A 439 -10.12 -14.83 30.68
C ASP A 439 -9.54 -13.60 29.97
N ALA A 440 -9.79 -13.43 28.67
CA ALA A 440 -9.35 -12.25 27.95
C ALA A 440 -9.99 -10.98 28.52
N MET A 441 -11.29 -11.05 28.85
CA MET A 441 -12.00 -9.93 29.48
C MET A 441 -11.46 -9.58 30.86
N ARG A 442 -11.21 -10.59 31.69
CA ARG A 442 -10.60 -10.40 33.01
C ARG A 442 -9.24 -9.72 32.91
N ILE A 443 -8.41 -10.12 31.93
CA ILE A 443 -7.09 -9.50 31.70
C ILE A 443 -7.22 -8.02 31.31
N LEU A 444 -8.17 -7.67 30.44
CA LEU A 444 -8.41 -6.28 30.08
C LEU A 444 -8.85 -5.44 31.28
N VAL A 445 -9.75 -5.96 32.11
CA VAL A 445 -10.19 -5.28 33.34
C VAL A 445 -9.04 -5.11 34.32
N GLU A 446 -8.28 -6.19 34.61
CA GLU A 446 -7.07 -6.13 35.46
C GLU A 446 -6.05 -5.11 34.93
N SER A 447 -5.88 -5.01 33.61
CA SER A 447 -4.96 -4.05 32.99
C SER A 447 -5.45 -2.62 33.12
N ALA A 448 -6.75 -2.38 32.89
CA ALA A 448 -7.38 -1.09 33.10
C ALA A 448 -7.36 -0.69 34.59
N GLU A 449 -7.29 -1.63 35.54
CA GLU A 449 -7.09 -1.28 36.95
C GLU A 449 -5.69 -0.70 37.25
N GLY A 450 -4.70 -0.98 36.40
CA GLY A 450 -3.30 -0.55 36.54
C GLY A 450 -2.99 0.88 36.09
N SER A 451 -1.69 1.15 35.93
CA SER A 451 -1.16 2.44 35.46
C SER A 451 -1.59 2.71 34.01
N PRO A 452 -1.99 3.94 33.65
CA PRO A 452 -2.26 4.32 32.27
C PRO A 452 -1.11 3.98 31.30
N ASP A 453 0.14 4.16 31.74
CA ASP A 453 1.32 4.02 30.89
C ASP A 453 1.75 2.56 30.66
N ASP A 454 1.20 1.62 31.43
CA ASP A 454 1.49 0.18 31.40
C ASP A 454 0.40 -0.63 30.66
N GLY A 455 -0.25 -0.02 29.67
CA GLY A 455 -1.32 -0.66 28.88
C GLY A 455 -2.72 -0.46 29.46
N GLY A 456 -2.85 0.25 30.58
CA GLY A 456 -4.14 0.52 31.20
C GLY A 456 -5.05 1.39 30.34
N HIS A 457 -4.48 2.40 29.67
CA HIS A 457 -5.25 3.27 28.76
C HIS A 457 -5.75 2.53 27.53
N GLU A 458 -4.87 1.76 26.88
CA GLU A 458 -5.24 0.93 25.72
C GLU A 458 -6.35 -0.08 26.08
N ALA A 459 -6.26 -0.73 27.25
CA ALA A 459 -7.27 -1.65 27.74
C ALA A 459 -8.63 -0.97 28.02
N ALA A 460 -8.63 0.18 28.71
CA ALA A 460 -9.83 0.95 28.98
C ALA A 460 -10.53 1.43 27.68
N CYS A 461 -9.75 1.87 26.69
CA CYS A 461 -10.27 2.24 25.38
C CYS A 461 -10.99 1.07 24.69
N VAL A 462 -10.38 -0.12 24.67
CA VAL A 462 -11.01 -1.32 24.10
C VAL A 462 -12.29 -1.67 24.87
N LEU A 463 -12.24 -1.71 26.20
CA LEU A 463 -13.39 -2.00 27.06
C LEU A 463 -14.58 -1.06 26.79
N SER A 464 -14.31 0.23 26.52
CA SER A 464 -15.34 1.23 26.20
C SER A 464 -16.05 1.03 24.84
N LEU A 465 -15.50 0.16 24.00
CA LEU A 465 -16.01 -0.15 22.65
C LEU A 465 -16.69 -1.53 22.60
N LEU A 466 -16.64 -2.31 23.69
CA LEU A 466 -17.29 -3.61 23.78
C LEU A 466 -18.72 -3.45 24.32
N ASP A 467 -19.65 -4.18 23.73
CA ASP A 467 -21.04 -4.27 24.20
C ASP A 467 -21.15 -5.29 25.36
N HIS A 468 -20.50 -4.97 26.48
CA HIS A 468 -20.50 -5.81 27.68
C HIS A 468 -20.58 -4.95 28.96
N PRO A 469 -21.61 -5.11 29.82
CA PRO A 469 -21.82 -4.23 30.97
C PRO A 469 -20.61 -4.09 31.90
N ALA A 470 -19.93 -5.21 32.23
CA ALA A 470 -18.74 -5.16 33.09
C ALA A 470 -17.54 -4.46 32.42
N ALA A 471 -17.46 -4.49 31.08
CA ALA A 471 -16.40 -3.81 30.34
C ALA A 471 -16.62 -2.29 30.37
N ILE A 472 -17.85 -1.86 30.09
CA ILE A 472 -18.26 -0.46 30.16
C ILE A 472 -18.01 0.10 31.56
N ALA A 473 -18.44 -0.62 32.61
CA ALA A 473 -18.23 -0.19 33.99
C ALA A 473 -16.74 -0.04 34.36
N ALA A 474 -15.89 -0.97 33.91
CA ALA A 474 -14.44 -0.90 34.13
C ALA A 474 -13.79 0.28 33.38
N ALA A 475 -14.22 0.54 32.13
CA ALA A 475 -13.77 1.69 31.36
C ALA A 475 -14.14 3.01 32.03
N GLU A 476 -15.39 3.16 32.47
CA GLU A 476 -15.85 4.35 33.21
C GLU A 476 -15.09 4.54 34.53
N GLN A 477 -14.83 3.46 35.26
CA GLN A 477 -14.05 3.52 36.49
C GLN A 477 -12.61 3.95 36.22
N TRP A 478 -12.02 3.53 35.10
CA TRP A 478 -10.71 4.00 34.67
C TRP A 478 -10.74 5.51 34.37
N THR A 479 -11.72 5.98 33.60
CA THR A 479 -11.88 7.42 33.29
C THR A 479 -12.01 8.25 34.56
N ARG A 480 -12.85 7.83 35.52
CA ARG A 480 -13.01 8.53 36.81
C ARG A 480 -11.73 8.60 37.64
N ARG A 481 -10.89 7.55 37.60
CA ARG A 481 -9.62 7.52 38.36
C ARG A 481 -8.50 8.33 37.70
N ASN A 482 -8.59 8.54 36.39
CA ASN A 482 -7.58 9.21 35.57
C ASN A 482 -8.17 10.47 34.93
N ASP A 483 -8.97 11.21 35.70
CA ASP A 483 -9.55 12.47 35.26
C ASP A 483 -8.44 13.44 34.82
N GLY A 484 -8.64 14.11 33.69
CA GLY A 484 -7.62 14.95 33.05
C GLY A 484 -6.47 14.21 32.35
N TYR A 485 -6.39 12.87 32.35
CA TYR A 485 -5.30 12.15 31.67
C TYR A 485 -5.34 12.29 30.13
N GLU A 486 -6.55 12.37 29.57
CA GLU A 486 -6.78 12.60 28.14
C GLU A 486 -6.77 14.10 27.78
N GLU A 487 -6.83 14.97 28.79
CA GLU A 487 -6.69 16.41 28.61
C GLU A 487 -5.21 16.74 28.38
N SER A 488 -4.92 17.36 27.25
CA SER A 488 -3.63 18.00 27.04
C SER A 488 -3.83 19.47 26.79
N GLU A 489 -3.46 20.27 27.78
CA GLU A 489 -3.44 21.72 27.66
C GLU A 489 -2.41 22.21 26.62
N GLY A 490 -1.56 21.30 26.11
CA GLY A 490 -0.37 21.63 25.33
C GLY A 490 0.61 22.48 26.13
N ARG A 491 1.70 22.89 25.49
CA ARG A 491 2.62 23.90 26.01
C ARG A 491 2.78 25.01 24.99
N ASP A 492 2.59 26.24 25.46
CA ASP A 492 2.91 27.42 24.67
C ASP A 492 4.42 27.51 24.43
N VAL A 493 4.81 27.58 23.16
CA VAL A 493 6.20 27.75 22.71
C VAL A 493 6.26 28.94 21.78
N THR A 494 7.15 29.89 22.06
CA THR A 494 7.36 31.05 21.20
C THR A 494 8.48 30.77 20.19
N ILE A 495 8.17 30.80 18.89
CA ILE A 495 9.13 30.63 17.79
C ILE A 495 8.98 31.84 16.87
N GLY A 496 10.05 32.60 16.65
CA GLY A 496 10.03 33.76 15.74
C GLY A 496 9.05 34.87 16.15
N GLY A 497 8.79 35.05 17.46
CA GLY A 497 7.85 36.05 17.97
C GLY A 497 6.37 35.66 17.93
N ARG A 498 6.04 34.47 17.45
CA ARG A 498 4.68 33.88 17.53
C ARG A 498 4.64 32.82 18.62
N THR A 499 3.63 32.87 19.48
CA THR A 499 3.38 31.85 20.50
C THR A 499 2.41 30.84 19.94
N ILE A 500 2.84 29.59 19.86
CA ILE A 500 2.04 28.47 19.37
C ILE A 500 1.86 27.44 20.48
N LYS A 501 0.70 26.80 20.53
CA LYS A 501 0.50 25.65 21.41
C LYS A 501 1.10 24.42 20.77
N THR A 502 1.98 23.73 21.49
CA THR A 502 2.64 22.50 21.04
C THR A 502 2.22 21.35 21.93
N TRP A 503 2.12 20.15 21.37
CA TRP A 503 1.80 18.94 22.11
C TRP A 503 2.95 17.96 21.99
N LYS A 504 3.21 17.21 23.05
CA LYS A 504 4.07 16.02 22.96
C LYS A 504 3.31 14.95 22.18
N MET A 505 4.02 14.14 21.40
CA MET A 505 3.40 13.02 20.68
C MET A 505 2.60 12.09 21.60
N ASP A 506 3.06 11.90 22.84
CA ASP A 506 2.34 11.10 23.84
C ASP A 506 1.00 11.73 24.24
N GLU A 507 0.91 13.06 24.31
CA GLU A 507 -0.33 13.78 24.62
C GLU A 507 -1.36 13.64 23.50
N VAL A 508 -0.94 13.86 22.26
CA VAL A 508 -1.80 13.68 21.08
C VAL A 508 -2.28 12.23 20.98
N ARG A 509 -1.36 11.29 21.24
CA ARG A 509 -1.67 9.86 21.25
C ARG A 509 -2.70 9.52 22.32
N ARG A 510 -2.60 10.10 23.53
CA ARG A 510 -3.60 9.88 24.60
C ARG A 510 -4.97 10.40 24.18
N ALA A 511 -5.07 11.66 23.76
CA ALA A 511 -6.34 12.27 23.36
C ALA A 511 -7.02 11.52 22.18
N SER A 512 -6.22 10.92 21.29
CA SER A 512 -6.71 10.22 20.10
C SER A 512 -6.78 8.70 20.25
N MET A 513 -6.45 8.14 21.43
CA MET A 513 -6.26 6.69 21.60
C MET A 513 -7.54 5.91 21.30
N ARG A 514 -8.69 6.39 21.78
CA ARG A 514 -9.97 5.70 21.58
C ARG A 514 -10.32 5.55 20.10
N GLU A 515 -10.15 6.61 19.32
CA GLU A 515 -10.36 6.60 17.87
C GLU A 515 -9.36 5.68 17.16
N HIS A 516 -8.08 5.74 17.57
CA HIS A 516 -7.04 4.85 17.06
C HIS A 516 -7.37 3.38 17.34
N ILE A 517 -7.84 3.04 18.54
CA ILE A 517 -8.27 1.69 18.92
C ILE A 517 -9.50 1.28 18.10
N ARG A 518 -10.50 2.15 17.92
CA ARG A 518 -11.68 1.84 17.10
C ARG A 518 -11.29 1.47 15.67
N TYR A 519 -10.49 2.31 15.02
CA TYR A 519 -9.97 2.05 13.69
C TYR A 519 -9.13 0.76 13.66
N GLY A 520 -8.28 0.56 14.67
CA GLY A 520 -7.48 -0.65 14.84
C GLY A 520 -8.33 -1.92 14.94
N MET A 521 -9.42 -1.89 15.72
CA MET A 521 -10.38 -3.00 15.86
C MET A 521 -11.05 -3.33 14.52
N GLU A 522 -11.50 -2.34 13.76
CA GLU A 522 -12.13 -2.56 12.46
C GLU A 522 -11.16 -3.18 11.45
N ARG A 523 -9.93 -2.64 11.37
CA ARG A 523 -8.86 -3.18 10.53
C ARG A 523 -8.52 -4.62 10.93
N LEU A 524 -8.21 -4.87 12.20
CA LEU A 524 -7.81 -6.20 12.66
C LEU A 524 -8.95 -7.21 12.59
N ARG A 525 -10.20 -6.79 12.76
CA ARG A 525 -11.38 -7.66 12.53
C ARG A 525 -11.47 -8.08 11.06
N ARG A 526 -11.19 -7.20 10.12
CA ARG A 526 -11.14 -7.53 8.68
C ARG A 526 -10.03 -8.54 8.38
N ASP A 527 -8.86 -8.34 8.98
CA ASP A 527 -7.67 -9.16 8.69
C ASP A 527 -7.71 -10.53 9.40
N TYR A 528 -8.23 -10.61 10.63
CA TYR A 528 -8.15 -11.81 11.48
C TYR A 528 -9.51 -12.40 11.88
N GLY A 529 -10.62 -11.72 11.62
CA GLY A 529 -11.94 -12.19 12.06
C GLY A 529 -12.30 -13.58 11.52
N LEU A 530 -12.00 -13.85 10.24
CA LEU A 530 -12.19 -15.17 9.64
C LEU A 530 -11.26 -16.23 10.23
N LEU A 531 -10.01 -15.88 10.55
CA LEU A 531 -9.08 -16.79 11.20
C LEU A 531 -9.56 -17.15 12.61
N LEU A 532 -9.95 -16.17 13.41
CA LEU A 532 -10.52 -16.38 14.74
C LEU A 532 -11.76 -17.28 14.69
N LEU A 533 -12.70 -16.99 13.79
CA LEU A 533 -13.93 -17.79 13.65
C LEU A 533 -13.61 -19.25 13.30
N ARG A 534 -12.74 -19.46 12.32
CA ARG A 534 -12.39 -20.80 11.84
C ARG A 534 -11.61 -21.60 12.90
N TRP A 535 -10.64 -20.99 13.57
CA TRP A 535 -9.73 -21.69 14.50
C TRP A 535 -10.23 -21.76 15.94
N SER A 536 -11.22 -20.96 16.33
CA SER A 536 -11.75 -20.96 17.71
C SER A 536 -13.03 -21.78 17.88
N THR A 537 -13.65 -22.23 16.79
CA THR A 537 -14.84 -23.07 16.87
C THR A 537 -14.44 -24.46 17.38
N PRO A 538 -14.98 -24.95 18.51
CA PRO A 538 -14.69 -26.29 18.96
C PRO A 538 -15.23 -27.28 17.92
N HIS A 539 -14.32 -27.94 17.20
CA HIS A 539 -14.68 -29.05 16.35
C HIS A 539 -15.09 -30.19 17.26
N GLY A 540 -16.41 -30.44 17.34
CA GLY A 540 -16.97 -31.52 18.14
C GLY A 540 -16.35 -32.85 17.72
N GLY A 541 -15.48 -33.39 18.59
CA GLY A 541 -14.93 -34.74 18.49
C GLY A 541 -15.78 -35.75 19.22
#